data_AF-A2GFS4-F1
#
_entry.id   AF-A2GFS4-F1
#
_cell.length_a   1.000
_cell.length_b   1.000
_cell.length_c   1.000
_cell.angle_alpha   90.00
_cell.angle_beta   90.00
_cell.angle_gamma   90.00
#
_symmetry.space_group_name_H-M   'P 1'
#
loop_
_entity.id
_entity.type
_entity.pdbx_description
1 polymer ?
#
loop_
_entity_poly.entity_id
_entity_poly.type
_entity_poly.pdbx_seq_one_letter_code
_entity_poly.pdbx_strand_id
1 'polypeptide(L)'
;MNDNEAAKSLDDEYKKKLNKIKSKICYCKKKQQCGGAENDKERKEIIEKLETYRSILKLSEAKIKEFNRINKLIGRDEFNKDEFLNSIQI
;
A
#
# COMPACT_ATOMS: atom_id res chain seq x y z
N MET A 1 13.87 25.63 7.61
CA MET A 1 13.53 24.20 7.62
C MET A 1 13.18 23.83 6.19
N ASN A 2 13.83 22.81 5.64
CA ASN A 2 13.98 22.61 4.19
C ASN A 2 12.97 21.56 3.72
N ASP A 3 11.84 22.00 3.15
CA ASP A 3 10.74 21.12 2.71
C ASP A 3 11.19 20.04 1.69
N ASN A 4 12.31 20.28 1.00
CA ASN A 4 12.94 19.35 0.06
C ASN A 4 13.56 18.10 0.72
N GLU A 5 13.97 18.19 1.98
CA GLU A 5 14.61 17.07 2.69
C GLU A 5 13.55 16.11 3.26
N ALA A 6 12.42 16.66 3.74
CA ALA A 6 11.25 15.89 4.17
C ALA A 6 10.60 15.14 3.01
N ALA A 7 10.46 15.77 1.84
CA ALA A 7 9.91 15.13 0.65
C ALA A 7 10.76 13.94 0.16
N LYS A 8 12.10 14.07 0.15
CA LYS A 8 13.00 12.96 -0.19
C LYS A 8 12.92 11.80 0.79
N SER A 9 12.83 12.11 2.09
CA SER A 9 12.72 11.09 3.15
C SER A 9 11.45 10.24 3.01
N LEU A 10 10.31 10.87 2.72
CA LEU A 10 9.04 10.17 2.49
C LEU A 10 9.10 9.28 1.25
N ASP A 11 9.74 9.76 0.18
CA ASP A 11 9.90 9.01 -1.07
C ASP A 11 10.72 7.73 -0.88
N ASP A 12 11.77 7.79 -0.06
CA ASP A 12 12.59 6.63 0.29
C ASP A 12 11.87 5.66 1.23
N GLU A 13 11.02 6.17 2.13
CA GLU A 13 10.17 5.34 2.98
C GLU A 13 9.11 4.59 2.15
N TYR A 14 8.47 5.24 1.19
CA TYR A 14 7.52 4.59 0.29
C TYR A 14 8.18 3.51 -0.56
N LYS A 15 9.39 3.76 -1.09
CA LYS A 15 10.16 2.74 -1.82
C LYS A 15 10.47 1.53 -0.94
N LYS A 16 10.88 1.74 0.32
CA LYS A 16 11.12 0.66 1.29
C LYS A 16 9.84 -0.13 1.57
N LYS A 17 8.72 0.53 1.88
CA LYS A 17 7.40 -0.10 2.11
C LYS A 17 6.94 -0.91 0.89
N LEU A 18 7.08 -0.36 -0.32
CA LEU A 18 6.74 -1.03 -1.57
C LEU A 18 7.56 -2.30 -1.78
N ASN A 19 8.87 -2.25 -1.52
CA ASN A 19 9.75 -3.41 -1.64
C ASN A 19 9.41 -4.48 -0.59
N LYS A 20 9.10 -4.10 0.66
CA LYS A 20 8.65 -5.04 1.70
C LYS A 20 7.38 -5.79 1.29
N ILE A 21 6.39 -5.08 0.71
CA ILE A 21 5.16 -5.69 0.18
C ILE A 21 5.45 -6.65 -0.97
N LYS A 22 6.28 -6.25 -1.95
CA LYS A 22 6.67 -7.13 -3.06
C LYS A 22 7.32 -8.42 -2.55
N SER A 23 8.24 -8.31 -1.59
CA SER A 23 8.90 -9.47 -0.99
C SER A 23 7.93 -10.38 -0.26
N LYS A 24 6.97 -9.84 0.51
CA LYS A 24 5.93 -10.63 1.17
C LYS A 24 5.01 -11.34 0.19
N ILE A 25 4.54 -10.65 -0.85
CA ILE A 25 3.73 -11.28 -1.91
C ILE A 25 4.49 -12.43 -2.55
N CYS A 26 5.77 -12.23 -2.87
CA CYS A 26 6.63 -13.27 -3.45
C CYS A 26 6.77 -14.47 -2.51
N TYR A 27 7.07 -14.22 -1.22
CA TYR A 27 7.15 -15.27 -0.20
C TYR A 27 5.85 -16.04 -0.08
N CYS A 28 4.71 -15.35 0.05
CA CYS A 28 3.40 -15.97 0.12
C CYS A 28 3.17 -16.82 -1.12
N LYS A 29 3.35 -16.30 -2.34
CA LYS A 29 3.17 -17.06 -3.60
C LYS A 29 4.06 -18.30 -3.69
N LYS A 30 5.34 -18.22 -3.28
CA LYS A 30 6.27 -19.36 -3.25
C LYS A 30 5.87 -20.42 -2.23
N LYS A 31 5.37 -20.04 -1.06
CA LYS A 31 4.87 -20.99 -0.04
C LYS A 31 3.80 -21.94 -0.57
N GLN A 32 2.97 -21.51 -1.54
CA GLN A 32 2.02 -22.39 -2.25
C GLN A 32 2.70 -23.53 -2.98
N GLN A 33 3.77 -23.18 -3.70
CA GLN A 33 4.45 -24.07 -4.64
C GLN A 33 5.22 -25.15 -3.89
N CYS A 34 5.50 -24.94 -2.59
CA CYS A 34 6.19 -25.88 -1.71
C CYS A 34 5.24 -26.78 -0.89
N GLY A 35 3.94 -26.84 -1.21
CA GLY A 35 3.01 -27.81 -0.61
C GLY A 35 2.61 -27.55 0.85
N GLY A 36 2.83 -26.33 1.35
CA GLY A 36 2.41 -25.95 2.70
C GLY A 36 0.88 -25.84 2.78
N ALA A 37 0.24 -26.74 3.53
CA ALA A 37 -1.21 -26.80 3.79
C ALA A 37 -1.73 -25.67 4.70
N GLU A 38 -1.18 -24.46 4.59
CA GLU A 38 -1.75 -23.28 5.25
C GLU A 38 -2.97 -22.83 4.43
N ASN A 39 -4.15 -22.81 5.08
CA ASN A 39 -5.45 -22.40 4.52
C ASN A 39 -5.34 -21.50 3.28
N ASP A 40 -5.56 -22.08 2.10
CA ASP A 40 -5.47 -21.38 0.82
C ASP A 40 -6.34 -20.11 0.77
N LYS A 41 -7.46 -20.11 1.51
CA LYS A 41 -8.36 -18.96 1.65
C LYS A 41 -7.71 -17.79 2.41
N GLU A 42 -7.19 -18.02 3.61
CA GLU A 42 -6.54 -16.97 4.41
C GLU A 42 -5.31 -16.41 3.69
N ARG A 43 -4.54 -17.29 3.04
CA ARG A 43 -3.37 -16.89 2.26
C ARG A 43 -3.75 -16.07 1.03
N LYS A 44 -4.84 -16.41 0.34
CA LYS A 44 -5.36 -15.62 -0.79
C LYS A 44 -5.82 -14.25 -0.33
N GLU A 45 -6.55 -14.16 0.79
CA GLU A 45 -6.98 -12.89 1.38
C GLU A 45 -5.78 -12.00 1.77
N ILE A 46 -4.71 -12.59 2.33
CA ILE A 46 -3.47 -11.87 2.63
C ILE A 46 -2.82 -11.33 1.35
N ILE A 47 -2.73 -12.13 0.29
CA ILE A 47 -2.16 -11.70 -0.99
C ILE A 47 -2.99 -10.56 -1.60
N GLU A 48 -4.33 -10.67 -1.59
CA GLU A 48 -5.21 -9.62 -2.11
C GLU A 48 -5.08 -8.30 -1.34
N LYS A 49 -4.98 -8.36 0.00
CA LYS A 49 -4.69 -7.19 0.83
C LYS A 49 -3.34 -6.55 0.46
N LEU A 50 -2.28 -7.36 0.30
CA LEU A 50 -0.95 -6.88 -0.07
C LEU A 50 -0.91 -6.27 -1.48
N GLU A 51 -1.59 -6.86 -2.47
CA GLU A 51 -1.68 -6.29 -3.83
C GLU A 51 -2.51 -4.99 -3.84
N THR A 52 -3.51 -4.88 -2.98
CA THR A 52 -4.26 -3.64 -2.76
C THR A 52 -3.35 -2.53 -2.22
N TYR A 53 -2.59 -2.81 -1.15
CA TYR A 53 -1.61 -1.85 -0.60
C TYR A 53 -0.56 -1.43 -1.63
N ARG A 54 -0.05 -2.39 -2.42
CA ARG A 54 0.89 -2.11 -3.53
C ARG A 54 0.29 -1.16 -4.56
N SER A 55 -1.00 -1.33 -4.89
CA SER A 55 -1.70 -0.50 -5.87
C SER A 55 -1.90 0.92 -5.35
N ILE A 56 -2.27 1.06 -4.07
CA ILE A 56 -2.44 2.36 -3.41
C ILE A 56 -1.11 3.12 -3.29
N LEU A 57 -0.02 2.44 -2.94
CA LEU A 57 1.32 3.06 -2.92
C LEU A 57 1.72 3.67 -4.26
N LYS A 58 1.34 3.02 -5.36
CA LYS A 58 1.60 3.48 -6.73
C LYS A 58 0.68 4.60 -7.20
N LEU A 59 -0.37 4.96 -6.45
CA LEU A 59 -1.21 6.08 -6.81
C LEU A 59 -0.37 7.36 -6.75
N SER A 60 -0.33 8.07 -7.87
CA SER A 60 0.22 9.41 -7.98
C SER A 60 -0.59 10.41 -7.16
N GLU A 61 0.04 11.46 -6.67
CA GLU A 61 -0.64 12.57 -5.99
C GLU A 61 -1.80 13.14 -6.81
N ALA A 62 -1.66 13.24 -8.14
CA ALA A 62 -2.71 13.75 -9.02
C ALA A 62 -4.02 12.96 -8.91
N LYS A 63 -3.92 11.62 -8.92
CA LYS A 63 -5.07 10.71 -8.74
C LYS A 63 -5.69 10.81 -7.35
N ILE A 64 -4.87 11.01 -6.32
CA ILE A 64 -5.36 11.19 -4.95
C ILE A 64 -6.10 12.53 -4.80
N LYS A 65 -5.55 13.61 -5.38
CA LYS A 65 -6.21 14.92 -5.41
C LYS A 65 -7.55 14.87 -6.14
N GLU A 66 -7.61 14.16 -7.26
CA GLU A 66 -8.86 13.96 -8.01
C GLU A 66 -9.88 13.15 -7.21
N PHE A 67 -9.44 12.07 -6.56
CA PHE A 67 -10.29 11.25 -5.67
C PHE A 67 -10.85 12.08 -4.50
N ASN A 68 -10.01 12.86 -3.82
CA ASN A 68 -10.44 13.72 -2.71
C ASN A 68 -11.39 14.83 -3.18
N ARG A 69 -11.19 15.37 -4.39
CA ARG A 69 -12.12 16.33 -5.00
C ARG A 69 -13.49 15.70 -5.20
N ILE A 70 -13.56 14.44 -5.64
CA ILE A 70 -14.83 13.71 -5.77
C ILE A 70 -15.44 13.47 -4.39
N ASN A 71 -14.68 12.99 -3.41
CA ASN A 71 -15.17 12.75 -2.04
C ASN A 71 -15.81 14.00 -1.43
N LYS A 72 -15.18 15.16 -1.61
CA LYS A 72 -15.71 16.45 -1.16
C LYS A 72 -17.07 16.78 -1.78
N LEU A 73 -17.28 16.45 -3.06
CA LEU A 73 -18.57 16.68 -3.74
C LEU A 73 -19.69 15.79 -3.22
N ILE A 74 -19.36 14.58 -2.75
CA ILE A 74 -20.34 13.61 -2.22
C ILE A 74 -20.40 13.60 -0.69
N GLY A 75 -19.75 14.55 0.00
CA GLY A 75 -19.76 14.67 1.45
C GLY A 75 -19.03 13.55 2.20
N ARG A 76 -18.01 12.95 1.57
CA ARG A 76 -17.15 11.91 2.18
C ARG A 76 -15.80 12.47 2.61
N ASP A 77 -15.17 11.77 3.54
CA ASP A 77 -13.83 12.10 4.05
C ASP A 77 -12.77 12.03 2.95
N GLU A 78 -11.77 12.90 3.07
CA GLU A 78 -10.60 12.88 2.19
C GLU A 78 -9.74 11.64 2.48
N PHE A 79 -9.27 10.99 1.42
CA PHE A 79 -8.27 9.93 1.55
C PHE A 79 -6.91 10.54 1.85
N ASN A 80 -6.38 10.23 3.04
CA ASN A 80 -5.03 10.56 3.44
C ASN A 80 -4.10 9.36 3.17
N LYS A 81 -3.21 9.52 2.20
CA LYS A 81 -2.25 8.47 1.82
C LYS A 81 -1.30 8.13 2.97
N ASP A 82 -0.81 9.13 3.71
CA ASP A 82 0.16 8.92 4.78
C ASP A 82 -0.45 8.21 5.98
N GLU A 83 -1.64 8.64 6.40
CA GLU A 83 -2.40 8.00 7.47
C GLU A 83 -2.72 6.55 7.12
N PHE A 84 -3.22 6.31 5.90
CA PHE A 84 -3.47 4.95 5.41
C PHE A 84 -2.19 4.11 5.49
N LEU A 85 -1.05 4.61 5.02
CA LEU A 85 0.19 3.86 5.01
C LEU A 85 0.79 3.63 6.40
N ASN A 86 0.53 4.52 7.35
CA ASN A 86 0.93 4.36 8.75
C ASN A 86 0.03 3.36 9.48
N SER A 87 -1.23 3.22 9.06
CA SER A 87 -2.14 2.19 9.57
C SER A 87 -1.73 0.76 9.16
N ILE A 88 -0.95 0.63 8.08
CA ILE A 88 -0.54 -0.67 7.57
C ILE A 88 0.56 -1.26 8.46
N GLN A 89 0.19 -2.21 9.31
CA GLN A 89 1.15 -3.12 9.95
C GLN A 89 1.61 -4.18 8.94
N ILE A 90 2.77 -3.97 8.32
CA ILE A 90 3.53 -4.97 7.55
C ILE A 90 4.74 -5.39 8.36
#